data_AF-A0A2M7V016-F1
#
_entry.id   AF-A0A2M7V016-F1
#
_cell.length_a   1.000
_cell.length_b   1.000
_cell.length_c   1.000
_cell.angle_alpha   90.00
_cell.angle_beta   90.00
_cell.angle_gamma   90.00
#
_symmetry.space_group_name_H-M   'P 1'
#
loop_
_entity.id
_entity.type
_entity.pdbx_description
1 polymer ?
#
loop_
_entity_poly.entity_id
_entity_poly.type
_entity_poly.pdbx_seq_one_letter_code
_entity_poly.pdbx_strand_id
1 'polypeptide(L)'
;MKPVRNSKNNKDLSKNFNLLKNQLKISNRVKKVIYAMSGGVDSSVAAALLKRDGFNVIGVFMKLWPEKYFSLAAQRTVKNVCSQLGIPFLVF
;
A
#
# COMPACT_ATOMS: atom_id res chain seq x y z
N MET A 1 -9.60 -45.33 18.27
CA MET A 1 -10.56 -44.22 18.44
C MET A 1 -10.10 -43.05 17.58
N LYS A 2 -10.80 -42.67 16.51
CA LYS A 2 -10.43 -41.48 15.70
C LYS A 2 -10.94 -40.22 16.41
N PRO A 3 -10.17 -39.13 16.49
CA PRO A 3 -10.67 -37.90 17.09
C PRO A 3 -11.80 -37.36 16.21
N VAL A 4 -12.98 -37.15 16.80
CA VAL A 4 -14.11 -36.48 16.14
C VAL A 4 -13.72 -35.02 15.96
N ARG A 5 -13.22 -34.67 14.78
CA ARG A 5 -12.81 -33.31 14.43
C ARG A 5 -14.08 -32.44 14.41
N ASN A 6 -14.27 -31.65 15.47
CA ASN A 6 -15.46 -30.84 15.70
C ASN A 6 -15.51 -29.64 14.74
N SER A 7 -15.92 -29.90 13.50
CA SER A 7 -16.04 -28.94 12.39
C SER A 7 -17.04 -27.81 12.64
N LYS A 8 -17.99 -28.00 13.58
CA LYS A 8 -19.06 -27.03 13.89
C LYS A 8 -18.53 -25.79 14.62
N ASN A 9 -17.59 -25.94 15.56
CA ASN A 9 -17.08 -24.83 16.38
C ASN A 9 -16.37 -23.72 15.56
N ASN A 10 -15.66 -24.07 14.49
CA ASN A 10 -14.91 -23.08 13.69
C ASN A 10 -15.80 -22.24 12.76
N LYS A 11 -16.94 -22.81 12.30
CA LYS A 11 -17.91 -22.08 11.47
C LYS A 11 -18.73 -21.09 12.28
N ASP A 12 -19.06 -21.43 13.53
CA ASP A 12 -19.80 -20.53 14.42
C ASP A 12 -18.92 -19.38 14.92
N LEU A 13 -17.65 -19.64 15.22
CA LEU A 13 -16.69 -18.60 15.62
C LEU A 13 -16.44 -17.56 14.51
N SER A 14 -16.28 -18.02 13.25
CA SER A 14 -16.09 -17.13 12.10
C SER A 14 -17.35 -16.33 11.75
N LYS A 15 -18.54 -16.93 11.92
CA LYS A 15 -19.82 -16.20 11.82
C LYS A 15 -19.93 -15.09 12.88
N ASN A 16 -19.64 -15.40 14.13
CA ASN A 16 -19.71 -14.43 15.22
C ASN A 16 -18.71 -13.29 15.05
N PHE A 17 -17.49 -13.58 14.57
CA PHE A 17 -16.50 -12.55 14.26
C PHE A 17 -16.95 -11.61 13.13
N ASN A 18 -17.54 -12.14 12.06
CA ASN A 18 -18.07 -11.32 10.96
C ASN A 18 -19.30 -10.51 11.38
N LEU A 19 -20.16 -11.07 12.23
CA LEU A 19 -21.30 -10.37 12.81
C LEU A 19 -20.82 -9.19 13.69
N LEU A 20 -19.80 -9.42 14.53
CA LEU A 20 -19.19 -8.37 15.35
C LEU A 20 -18.57 -7.27 14.49
N LYS A 21 -17.86 -7.61 13.42
CA LYS A 21 -17.28 -6.63 12.48
C LYS A 21 -18.35 -5.74 11.85
N ASN A 22 -19.47 -6.32 11.44
CA ASN A 22 -20.60 -5.57 10.86
C ASN A 22 -21.29 -4.70 11.91
N GLN A 23 -21.53 -5.21 13.12
CA GLN A 23 -22.15 -4.45 14.22
C GLN A 23 -21.29 -3.27 14.66
N LEU A 24 -19.96 -3.46 14.72
CA LEU A 24 -19.00 -2.42 15.12
C LEU A 24 -18.59 -1.49 13.96
N LYS A 25 -19.15 -1.66 12.75
CA LYS A 25 -18.74 -0.93 11.51
C LYS A 25 -17.22 -0.82 11.35
N ILE A 26 -16.46 -1.85 11.74
CA ILE A 26 -14.99 -1.85 11.60
C ILE A 26 -14.69 -2.09 10.11
N SER A 27 -14.73 -1.01 9.33
CA SER A 27 -14.27 -1.03 7.96
C SER A 27 -12.74 -1.02 8.01
N ASN A 28 -12.11 -2.15 7.69
CA ASN A 28 -10.68 -2.19 7.34
C ASN A 28 -10.48 -1.48 6.00
N ARG A 29 -10.71 -0.16 5.96
CA ARG A 29 -10.41 0.63 4.76
C ARG A 29 -8.91 0.79 4.69
N VAL A 30 -8.29 0.02 3.80
CA VAL A 30 -6.92 0.29 3.36
C VAL A 30 -6.91 1.72 2.83
N LYS A 31 -6.21 2.62 3.54
CA LYS A 31 -6.11 4.02 3.15
C LYS A 31 -5.27 4.10 1.88
N LYS A 32 -5.83 4.73 0.84
CA LYS A 32 -5.10 5.02 -0.40
C LYS A 32 -4.26 6.27 -0.20
N VAL A 33 -2.99 6.22 -0.62
CA VAL A 33 -2.04 7.33 -0.49
C VAL A 33 -1.44 7.59 -1.87
N ILE A 34 -1.64 8.81 -2.36
CA ILE A 34 -0.90 9.34 -3.51
C ILE A 34 0.32 10.06 -2.94
N TYR A 35 1.51 9.60 -3.29
CA TYR A 35 2.74 10.04 -2.67
C TYR A 35 3.69 10.67 -3.69
N ALA A 36 3.97 11.95 -3.51
CA ALA A 36 4.94 12.70 -4.30
C ALA A 36 6.36 12.24 -3.96
N MET A 37 7.11 11.78 -4.95
CA MET A 37 8.49 11.32 -4.82
C MET A 37 9.41 12.25 -5.59
N SER A 38 10.52 12.67 -4.98
CA SER A 38 11.50 13.57 -5.59
C SER A 38 12.61 12.84 -6.34
N GLY A 39 12.74 11.52 -6.13
CA GLY A 39 13.88 10.71 -6.59
C GLY A 39 15.04 10.68 -5.59
N GLY A 40 14.91 11.37 -4.45
CA GLY A 40 15.84 11.28 -3.34
C GLY A 40 15.58 10.07 -2.42
N VAL A 41 16.55 9.77 -1.57
CA VAL A 41 16.51 8.64 -0.63
C VAL A 41 15.38 8.76 0.39
N ASP A 42 15.15 9.95 0.96
CA ASP A 42 14.13 10.16 2.00
C ASP A 42 12.73 9.78 1.50
N SER A 43 12.38 10.25 0.30
CA SER A 43 11.09 9.94 -0.33
C SER A 43 10.95 8.45 -0.66
N SER A 44 12.07 7.78 -0.96
CA SER A 44 12.10 6.35 -1.28
C SER A 44 11.88 5.50 -0.03
N VAL A 45 12.54 5.87 1.08
CA VAL A 45 12.35 5.23 2.39
C VAL A 45 10.92 5.45 2.90
N ALA A 46 10.39 6.67 2.80
CA ALA A 46 9.01 6.96 3.20
C ALA A 46 7.98 6.13 2.42
N ALA A 47 8.15 5.99 1.09
CA ALA A 47 7.28 5.13 0.27
C ALA A 47 7.36 3.65 0.70
N ALA A 48 8.56 3.16 1.02
CA ALA A 48 8.76 1.80 1.51
C ALA A 48 8.07 1.56 2.87
N LEU A 49 8.16 2.53 3.79
CA LEU A 49 7.49 2.47 5.09
C LEU A 49 5.97 2.45 4.93
N LEU A 50 5.40 3.33 4.10
CA LEU A 50 3.95 3.34 3.82
C LEU A 50 3.47 2.01 3.23
N LYS A 51 4.24 1.44 2.28
CA LYS A 51 3.93 0.12 1.71
C LYS A 51 3.98 -0.98 2.77
N ARG A 52 5.03 -0.99 3.60
CA ARG A 52 5.22 -1.96 4.70
C ARG A 52 4.09 -1.88 5.72
N ASP A 53 3.61 -0.68 6.03
CA ASP A 53 2.54 -0.43 7.00
C ASP A 53 1.14 -0.70 6.42
N GLY A 54 1.06 -1.26 5.20
CA GLY A 54 -0.16 -1.78 4.61
C GLY A 54 -1.02 -0.74 3.87
N PHE A 55 -0.48 0.44 3.58
CA PHE A 55 -1.17 1.43 2.76
C PHE A 55 -1.21 1.02 1.29
N ASN A 56 -2.27 1.43 0.58
CA ASN A 56 -2.34 1.33 -0.86
C ASN A 56 -1.70 2.58 -1.48
N VAL A 57 -0.39 2.50 -1.69
CA VAL A 57 0.45 3.62 -2.13
C VAL A 57 0.55 3.66 -3.65
N ILE A 58 0.46 4.87 -4.22
CA ILE A 58 0.78 5.18 -5.61
C ILE A 58 1.88 6.24 -5.59
N GLY A 59 3.04 5.94 -6.19
CA GLY A 59 4.15 6.88 -6.31
C GLY A 59 3.95 7.83 -7.49
N VAL A 60 4.20 9.12 -7.26
CA VAL A 60 4.03 10.18 -8.26
C VAL A 60 5.31 10.98 -8.40
N PHE A 61 5.76 11.21 -9.64
CA PHE A 61 6.80 12.18 -9.93
C PHE A 61 6.21 13.42 -10.59
N MET A 62 6.48 14.61 -10.05
CA MET A 62 5.93 15.88 -10.54
C MET A 62 6.95 16.71 -11.33
N LYS A 63 6.56 17.16 -12.52
CA LYS A 63 7.28 18.07 -13.40
C LYS A 63 6.89 19.52 -13.07
N LEU A 64 7.44 20.06 -11.99
CA LEU A 64 7.07 21.41 -11.51
C LEU A 64 7.76 22.55 -12.26
N TRP A 65 8.87 22.25 -12.93
CA TRP A 65 9.71 23.24 -13.60
C TRP A 65 9.77 23.00 -15.11
N PRO A 66 10.11 24.03 -15.91
CA PRO A 66 10.37 23.87 -17.33
C PRO A 66 11.37 22.73 -17.60
N GLU A 67 11.25 22.10 -18.76
CA GLU A 67 11.97 20.86 -19.12
C GLU A 67 13.50 20.97 -18.97
N LYS A 68 14.08 22.17 -19.13
CA LYS A 68 15.51 22.42 -18.89
C LYS A 68 15.99 22.15 -17.46
N TYR A 69 15.10 22.21 -16.46
CA TYR A 69 15.41 21.93 -15.05
C TYR A 69 14.88 20.57 -14.61
N PHE A 70 14.38 19.79 -15.56
CA PHE A 70 13.80 18.50 -15.29
C PHE A 70 14.88 17.41 -15.22
N SER A 71 14.96 16.71 -14.09
CA SER A 71 15.92 15.62 -13.92
C SER A 71 15.33 14.30 -14.41
N LEU A 72 15.73 13.88 -15.60
CA LEU A 72 15.45 12.53 -16.12
C LEU A 72 16.03 11.44 -15.20
N ALA A 73 17.16 11.72 -14.55
CA ALA A 73 17.77 10.82 -13.59
C ALA A 73 16.83 10.61 -12.38
N ALA A 74 16.29 11.69 -11.81
CA ALA A 74 15.35 11.61 -10.70
C ALA A 74 14.08 10.84 -11.08
N GLN A 75 13.50 11.11 -12.26
CA GLN A 75 12.34 10.36 -12.75
C GLN A 75 12.63 8.86 -12.86
N ARG A 76 13.81 8.49 -13.40
CA ARG A 76 14.24 7.09 -13.52
C ARG A 76 14.42 6.45 -12.14
N THR A 77 15.01 7.16 -11.18
CA THR A 77 15.14 6.68 -9.80
C THR A 77 13.77 6.39 -9.20
N VAL A 78 12.81 7.32 -9.30
CA VAL A 78 11.45 7.09 -8.79
C VAL A 78 10.80 5.88 -9.46
N LYS A 79 10.90 5.78 -10.79
CA LYS A 79 10.35 4.63 -11.52
C LYS A 79 10.94 3.30 -11.02
N ASN A 80 12.25 3.24 -10.80
CA ASN A 80 12.93 2.05 -10.31
C ASN A 80 12.52 1.70 -8.88
N VAL A 81 12.44 2.69 -8.00
CA VAL A 81 12.00 2.49 -6.60
C VAL A 81 10.55 1.99 -6.56
N CYS A 82 9.63 2.61 -7.30
CA CYS A 82 8.24 2.15 -7.38
C CYS A 82 8.14 0.70 -7.90
N SER A 83 8.95 0.36 -8.92
CA SER A 83 9.03 -1.00 -9.45
C SER A 83 9.54 -2.01 -8.41
N GLN A 84 10.56 -1.66 -7.63
CA GLN A 84 11.11 -2.52 -6.58
C GLN A 84 10.11 -2.73 -5.43
N LEU A 85 9.35 -1.69 -5.06
CA LEU A 85 8.34 -1.75 -4.00
C LEU A 85 7.01 -2.40 -4.45
N GLY A 86 6.86 -2.68 -5.74
CA GLY A 86 5.60 -3.19 -6.31
C GLY A 86 4.44 -2.22 -6.10
N ILE A 87 4.68 -0.92 -6.31
CA ILE A 87 3.65 0.13 -6.25
C ILE A 87 3.49 0.82 -7.62
N PRO A 88 2.27 1.25 -8.00
CA PRO A 88 2.06 1.98 -9.24
C PRO A 88 2.85 3.29 -9.29
N PHE A 89 3.27 3.67 -10.49
CA PHE A 89 4.03 4.89 -10.75
C PHE A 89 3.30 5.77 -11.77
N LEU A 90 3.15 7.05 -11.46
CA LEU A 90 2.58 8.06 -12.34
C LEU A 90 3.51 9.27 -12.46
N VAL A 91 3.38 9.99 -13.57
CA VAL A 91 4.11 11.22 -13.85
C VAL A 91 3.09 12.31 -14.15
N PHE A 92 3.24 13.47 -13.52
CA PHE A 92 2.40 14.65 -13.71
C PHE A 92 3.28 15.85 -14.04
#